data_AF-A0A495JJY3-F1
#
_entry.id   AF-A0A495JJY3-F1
#
_cell.length_a   1.000
_cell.length_b   1.000
_cell.length_c   1.000
_cell.angle_alpha   90.00
_cell.angle_beta   90.00
_cell.angle_gamma   90.00
#
_symmetry.space_group_name_H-M   'P 1'
#
loop_
_entity.id
_entity.type
_entity.pdbx_description
1 polymer ?
#
loop_
_entity_poly.entity_id
_entity_poly.type
_entity_poly.pdbx_seq_one_letter_code
_entity_poly.pdbx_strand_id
1 'polypeptide(L)'
;MLTVTVYHNQESRFMPYEDGQRLVAVTSHRLEAHDGRDPQMATEWAFHAFNADLDRLESARGTADGEAAFLAACVYRLLGCRSVSVGDVVEVQADREDSQWLSCSPFGWRHITEPSNLSGEPLTAAKVYQHIRSQQSTR
;
A
#
# COMPACT_ATOMS: atom_id res chain seq x y z
N MET A 1 5.01 -14.84 -6.40
CA MET A 1 4.62 -13.87 -5.36
C MET A 1 4.12 -12.60 -6.03
N LEU A 2 3.34 -11.80 -5.32
CA LEU A 2 2.96 -10.45 -5.74
C LEU A 2 3.67 -9.44 -4.84
N THR A 3 4.22 -8.38 -5.41
CA THR A 3 4.63 -7.20 -4.64
C THR A 3 3.57 -6.13 -4.83
N VAL A 4 3.02 -5.66 -3.72
CA VAL A 4 2.03 -4.58 -3.69
C VAL A 4 2.70 -3.34 -3.12
N THR A 5 2.81 -2.28 -3.92
CA THR A 5 3.36 -0.99 -3.49
C THR A 5 2.25 0.05 -3.44
N VAL A 6 2.12 0.73 -2.30
CA VAL A 6 1.11 1.78 -2.11
C VAL A 6 1.76 3.15 -2.32
N TYR A 7 1.08 3.97 -3.12
CA TYR A 7 1.46 5.33 -3.43
C TYR A 7 0.39 6.31 -2.92
N HIS A 8 0.83 7.28 -2.12
CA HIS A 8 -0.03 8.37 -1.70
C HIS A 8 0.03 9.54 -2.67
N ASN A 9 -1.14 9.97 -3.12
CA ASN A 9 -1.28 11.22 -3.84
C ASN A 9 -1.05 12.41 -2.91
N GLN A 10 -0.16 13.31 -3.35
CA GLN A 10 0.25 14.49 -2.59
C GLN A 10 -0.46 15.78 -3.04
N GLU A 11 -1.19 15.75 -4.14
CA GLU A 11 -1.82 16.92 -4.73
C GLU A 11 -3.31 16.96 -4.44
N SER A 12 -4.00 15.84 -4.66
CA SER A 12 -5.46 15.76 -4.55
C SER A 12 -5.85 14.63 -3.62
N ARG A 13 -6.16 14.98 -2.36
CA ARG A 13 -6.74 14.04 -1.41
C ARG A 13 -8.24 13.96 -1.67
N PHE A 14 -8.78 12.75 -1.76
CA PHE A 14 -10.21 12.47 -1.92
C PHE A 14 -10.83 12.80 -3.29
N MET A 15 -10.00 13.14 -4.28
CA MET A 15 -10.41 13.25 -5.69
C MET A 15 -9.76 12.13 -6.49
N PRO A 16 -10.40 11.64 -7.57
CA PRO A 16 -9.78 10.62 -8.43
C PRO A 16 -8.39 11.04 -8.89
N TYR A 17 -7.51 10.05 -9.04
CA TYR A 17 -6.17 10.28 -9.59
C TYR A 17 -6.27 10.78 -11.04
N GLU A 18 -5.44 11.76 -11.35
CA GLU A 18 -5.23 12.29 -12.71
C GLU A 18 -3.76 12.14 -13.10
N ASP A 19 -3.52 11.82 -14.37
CA ASP A 19 -2.18 11.60 -14.89
C ASP A 19 -1.28 12.82 -14.69
N GLY A 20 -0.05 12.57 -14.24
CA GLY A 20 0.93 13.61 -13.94
C GLY A 20 0.92 14.10 -12.49
N GLN A 21 -0.14 13.82 -11.72
CA GLN A 21 -0.17 14.12 -10.29
C GLN A 21 0.95 13.36 -9.55
N ARG A 22 1.55 14.03 -8.57
CA ARG A 22 2.67 13.52 -7.79
C ARG A 22 2.23 12.45 -6.80
N LEU A 23 2.85 11.29 -6.95
CA LEU A 23 2.67 10.12 -6.11
C LEU A 23 3.95 9.85 -5.29
N VAL A 24 3.78 9.46 -4.04
CA VAL A 24 4.87 9.06 -3.14
C VAL A 24 4.69 7.62 -2.70
N ALA A 25 5.66 6.76 -3.00
CA ALA A 25 5.69 5.39 -2.48
C ALA A 25 5.83 5.43 -0.96
N VAL A 26 4.89 4.79 -0.25
CA VAL A 26 4.86 4.80 1.21
C VAL A 26 5.17 3.45 1.85
N THR A 27 4.71 2.37 1.24
CA THR A 27 5.02 1.00 1.69
C THR A 27 5.02 0.02 0.53
N SER A 28 5.65 -1.12 0.71
CA SER A 28 5.50 -2.28 -0.16
C SER A 28 5.46 -3.58 0.64
N HIS A 29 4.67 -4.54 0.16
CA HIS A 29 4.50 -5.84 0.80
C HIS A 29 4.52 -6.97 -0.23
N ARG A 30 5.15 -8.09 0.14
CA ARG A 30 5.07 -9.32 -0.64
C ARG A 30 3.91 -10.16 -0.13
N LEU A 31 3.03 -10.54 -1.05
CA LEU A 31 1.91 -11.42 -0.81
C LEU A 31 2.16 -12.78 -1.47
N GLU A 32 1.71 -13.82 -0.79
CA GLU A 32 1.58 -15.13 -1.43
C GLU A 32 0.44 -15.06 -2.46
N ALA A 33 0.69 -15.56 -3.66
CA ALA A 33 -0.32 -15.56 -4.72
C ALA A 33 -1.18 -16.81 -4.53
N HIS A 34 -2.22 -16.73 -3.71
CA HIS A 34 -3.22 -17.79 -3.61
C HIS A 34 -4.19 -17.67 -4.79
N ASP A 35 -3.97 -18.50 -5.81
CA ASP A 35 -4.83 -18.73 -6.98
C ASP A 35 -5.44 -17.48 -7.62
N GLY A 36 -4.58 -16.51 -7.93
CA GLY A 36 -4.93 -15.39 -8.78
C GLY A 36 -3.88 -14.30 -8.66
N ARG A 37 -3.15 -14.02 -9.74
CA ARG A 37 -2.37 -12.78 -9.89
C ARG A 37 -3.30 -11.59 -10.11
N ASP A 38 -4.47 -11.58 -9.46
CA ASP A 38 -5.51 -10.60 -9.69
C ASP A 38 -5.09 -9.28 -9.01
N PRO A 39 -4.74 -8.25 -9.78
CA PRO A 39 -4.37 -6.97 -9.22
C PRO A 39 -5.49 -6.37 -8.39
N GLN A 40 -6.76 -6.65 -8.72
CA GLN A 40 -7.92 -6.13 -8.02
C GLN A 40 -8.03 -6.70 -6.61
N MET A 41 -7.83 -8.01 -6.43
CA MET A 41 -7.80 -8.62 -5.11
C MET A 41 -6.63 -8.09 -4.27
N ALA A 42 -5.46 -7.89 -4.90
CA ALA A 42 -4.29 -7.34 -4.21
C ALA A 42 -4.51 -5.89 -3.75
N THR A 43 -5.21 -5.06 -4.55
CA THR A 43 -5.56 -3.70 -4.15
C THR A 43 -6.65 -3.66 -3.08
N GLU A 44 -7.63 -4.56 -3.13
CA GLU A 44 -8.63 -4.74 -2.07
C GLU A 44 -7.98 -5.16 -0.74
N TRP A 45 -7.05 -6.12 -0.78
CA TRP A 45 -6.25 -6.48 0.38
C TRP A 45 -5.54 -5.26 0.98
N ALA A 46 -4.87 -4.45 0.16
CA ALA A 46 -4.16 -3.25 0.61
C ALA A 46 -5.12 -2.25 1.27
N PHE A 47 -6.29 -2.00 0.65
CA PHE A 47 -7.31 -1.14 1.22
C PHE A 47 -7.74 -1.60 2.61
N HIS A 48 -8.05 -2.90 2.74
CA HIS A 48 -8.52 -3.47 3.99
C HIS A 48 -7.44 -3.44 5.08
N ALA A 49 -6.21 -3.87 4.78
CA ALA A 49 -5.10 -3.88 5.75
C ALA A 49 -4.76 -2.47 6.25
N PHE A 50 -4.73 -1.48 5.36
CA PHE A 50 -4.30 -0.12 5.72
C PHE A 50 -5.41 0.79 6.26
N ASN A 51 -6.68 0.37 6.16
CA ASN A 51 -7.82 1.15 6.68
C ASN A 51 -8.57 0.49 7.83
N ALA A 52 -8.43 -0.82 8.07
CA ALA A 52 -9.14 -1.50 9.15
C ALA A 52 -8.64 -1.11 10.56
N ASP A 53 -9.45 -1.35 11.58
CA ASP A 53 -8.99 -1.30 12.97
C ASP A 53 -7.95 -2.41 13.24
N LEU A 54 -6.91 -2.12 14.03
CA LEU A 54 -5.91 -3.12 14.40
C LEU A 54 -6.50 -4.25 15.24
N ASP A 55 -7.46 -3.98 16.13
CA ASP A 55 -8.09 -5.02 16.97
C ASP A 55 -8.88 -6.01 16.11
N ARG A 56 -9.51 -5.51 15.05
CA ARG A 56 -10.21 -6.34 14.06
C ARG A 56 -9.22 -7.21 13.28
N LEU A 57 -8.09 -6.65 12.87
CA LEU A 57 -7.06 -7.41 12.17
C LEU A 57 -6.38 -8.43 13.09
N GLU A 58 -6.13 -8.09 14.35
CA GLU A 58 -5.57 -8.99 15.36
C GLU A 58 -6.46 -10.22 15.55
N SER A 59 -7.77 -10.00 15.67
CA SER A 59 -8.76 -11.07 15.79
C SER A 59 -8.79 -12.01 14.57
N ALA A 60 -8.34 -11.53 13.40
CA ALA A 60 -8.34 -12.28 12.14
C ALA A 60 -7.00 -12.97 11.82
N ARG A 61 -5.99 -12.86 12.69
CA ARG A 61 -4.62 -13.35 12.44
C ARG A 61 -4.52 -14.84 12.06
N GLY A 62 -5.44 -15.67 12.56
CA GLY A 62 -5.48 -17.11 12.27
C GLY A 62 -6.03 -17.49 10.88
N THR A 63 -6.45 -16.52 10.07
CA THR A 63 -6.90 -16.76 8.69
C THR A 63 -5.72 -16.83 7.72
N ALA A 64 -5.94 -17.32 6.49
CA ALA A 64 -4.87 -17.55 5.50
C ALA A 64 -3.93 -16.34 5.30
N ASP A 65 -4.49 -15.13 5.18
CA ASP A 65 -3.73 -13.88 4.98
C ASP A 65 -3.73 -12.95 6.21
N GLY A 66 -4.32 -13.40 7.32
CA GLY A 66 -4.61 -12.56 8.49
C GLY A 66 -3.36 -12.02 9.17
N GLU A 67 -2.36 -12.90 9.38
CA GLU A 67 -1.09 -12.51 9.98
C GLU A 67 -0.36 -11.47 9.11
N ALA A 68 -0.30 -11.71 7.79
CA ALA A 68 0.36 -10.80 6.85
C ALA A 68 -0.31 -9.43 6.82
N ALA A 69 -1.65 -9.39 6.81
CA ALA A 69 -2.42 -8.16 6.86
C ALA A 69 -2.19 -7.39 8.18
N PHE A 70 -2.20 -8.09 9.32
CA PHE A 70 -1.97 -7.48 10.64
C PHE A 70 -0.57 -6.88 10.75
N LEU A 71 0.47 -7.62 10.36
CA LEU A 71 1.85 -7.11 10.42
C LEU A 71 2.06 -5.94 9.47
N ALA A 72 1.52 -6.01 8.25
CA ALA A 72 1.55 -4.90 7.30
C ALA A 72 0.89 -3.65 7.88
N ALA A 73 -0.30 -3.81 8.47
CA ALA A 73 -1.05 -2.76 9.12
C ALA A 73 -0.29 -2.09 10.28
N CYS A 74 0.38 -2.88 11.12
CA CYS A 74 1.21 -2.40 12.21
C CYS A 74 2.38 -1.54 11.71
N VAL A 75 3.13 -2.02 10.70
CA VAL A 75 4.25 -1.27 10.12
C VAL A 75 3.75 0.04 9.49
N TYR A 76 2.64 -0.02 8.75
CA TYR A 76 2.06 1.15 8.11
C TYR A 76 1.70 2.27 9.11
N ARG A 77 1.09 1.89 10.24
CA ARG A 77 0.71 2.83 11.31
C ARG A 77 1.93 3.32 12.09
N LEU A 78 2.91 2.44 12.34
CA LEU A 78 4.18 2.82 12.96
C LEU A 78 4.91 3.89 12.14
N LEU A 79 4.89 3.79 10.82
CA LEU A 79 5.48 4.78 9.92
C LEU A 79 4.67 6.08 9.82
N GLY A 80 3.54 6.20 10.51
CA GLY A 80 2.67 7.37 10.48
C GLY A 80 1.99 7.59 9.13
N CYS A 81 1.82 6.55 8.33
CA CYS A 81 1.11 6.64 7.06
C CYS A 81 -0.38 6.95 7.31
N ARG A 82 -0.98 7.75 6.44
CA ARG A 82 -2.43 8.02 6.46
C ARG A 82 -3.17 6.86 5.81
N SER A 83 -4.48 6.75 6.05
CA SER A 83 -5.33 5.78 5.35
C SER A 83 -5.21 5.90 3.82
N VAL A 84 -5.38 4.75 3.15
CA VAL A 84 -5.54 4.68 1.71
C VAL A 84 -6.90 5.26 1.35
N SER A 85 -6.95 6.17 0.39
CA SER A 85 -8.14 6.92 0.04
C SER A 85 -8.25 7.16 -1.47
N VAL A 86 -9.39 7.69 -1.91
CA VAL A 86 -9.59 8.08 -3.30
C VAL A 86 -8.47 9.02 -3.75
N GLY A 87 -7.90 8.70 -4.91
CA GLY A 87 -6.74 9.39 -5.49
C GLY A 87 -5.42 8.69 -5.26
N ASP A 88 -5.33 7.78 -4.29
CA ASP A 88 -4.14 6.94 -4.08
C ASP A 88 -4.04 5.86 -5.16
N VAL A 89 -2.82 5.39 -5.37
CA VAL A 89 -2.49 4.42 -6.41
C VAL A 89 -1.79 3.22 -5.78
N VAL A 90 -2.05 2.04 -6.32
CA VAL A 90 -1.39 0.80 -5.95
C VAL A 90 -0.76 0.21 -7.20
N GLU A 91 0.51 -0.11 -7.10
CA GLU A 91 1.22 -0.94 -8.06
C GLU A 91 1.17 -2.40 -7.58
N VAL A 92 0.82 -3.30 -8.49
CA VAL A 92 0.86 -4.74 -8.27
C VAL A 92 1.83 -5.35 -9.28
N GLN A 93 2.94 -5.87 -8.78
CA GLN A 93 3.97 -6.51 -9.60
C GLN A 93 4.00 -8.01 -9.32
N ALA A 94 3.70 -8.82 -10.34
CA ALA A 94 3.89 -10.26 -10.29
C ALA A 94 5.30 -10.65 -10.77
N ASP A 95 5.81 -11.77 -10.26
CA ASP A 95 7.14 -12.26 -10.66
C ASP A 95 7.22 -12.47 -12.19
N ARG A 96 8.12 -11.72 -12.83
CA ARG A 96 8.43 -11.75 -14.29
C ARG A 96 7.31 -11.24 -15.20
N GLU A 97 6.36 -10.48 -14.68
CA GLU A 97 5.34 -9.78 -15.47
C GLU A 97 5.46 -8.26 -15.30
N ASP A 98 4.84 -7.54 -16.24
CA ASP A 98 4.73 -6.09 -16.17
C ASP A 98 3.84 -5.67 -14.99
N SER A 99 4.22 -4.57 -14.33
CA SER A 99 3.44 -4.00 -13.23
C SER A 99 2.05 -3.57 -13.68
N GLN A 100 1.05 -3.88 -12.87
CA GLN A 100 -0.32 -3.42 -13.04
C GLN A 100 -0.58 -2.27 -12.08
N TRP A 101 -1.13 -1.16 -12.60
CA TRP A 101 -1.37 0.06 -11.82
C TRP A 101 -2.85 0.31 -11.66
N LEU A 102 -3.29 0.51 -10.43
CA LEU A 102 -4.70 0.74 -10.11
C LEU A 102 -4.83 1.94 -9.19
N SER A 103 -5.71 2.86 -9.56
CA SER A 103 -6.09 4.01 -8.75
C SER A 103 -7.33 3.70 -7.91
N CYS A 104 -7.32 4.13 -6.66
CA CYS A 104 -8.48 4.10 -5.78
C CYS A 104 -9.48 5.17 -6.25
N SER A 105 -10.64 4.75 -6.70
CA SER A 105 -11.74 5.63 -7.14
C SER A 105 -12.94 5.51 -6.19
N PRO A 106 -13.90 6.45 -6.24
CA PRO A 106 -15.12 6.36 -5.43
C PRO A 106 -15.93 5.08 -5.65
N PHE A 107 -15.77 4.43 -6.80
CA PHE A 107 -16.53 3.23 -7.19
C PHE A 107 -15.70 1.94 -7.15
N GLY A 108 -14.50 1.98 -6.54
CA GLY A 108 -13.57 0.86 -6.47
C GLY A 108 -12.27 1.13 -7.22
N TRP A 109 -11.60 0.06 -7.66
CA TRP A 109 -10.29 0.14 -8.29
C TRP A 109 -10.41 0.34 -9.80
N ARG A 110 -9.66 1.31 -10.33
CA ARG A 110 -9.60 1.60 -11.77
C ARG A 110 -8.18 1.42 -12.28
N HIS A 111 -8.00 0.57 -13.28
CA HIS A 111 -6.73 0.43 -13.99
C HIS A 111 -6.29 1.76 -14.62
N ILE A 112 -5.01 2.08 -14.47
CA ILE A 112 -4.35 3.24 -15.07
C ILE A 112 -3.06 2.79 -15.74
N THR A 113 -2.48 3.65 -16.57
CA THR A 113 -1.11 3.47 -17.04
C THR A 113 -0.11 3.78 -15.93
N GLU A 114 1.12 3.31 -16.07
CA GLU A 114 2.20 3.67 -15.15
C GLU A 114 2.30 5.20 -14.99
N PRO A 115 2.20 5.72 -13.76
CA PRO A 115 2.33 7.14 -13.51
C PRO A 115 3.74 7.65 -13.82
N SER A 116 3.86 8.84 -14.42
CA SER A 116 5.15 9.44 -14.77
C SER A 116 5.81 10.25 -13.64
N ASN A 117 5.09 10.57 -12.57
CA ASN A 117 5.54 11.44 -11.48
C ASN A 117 5.57 10.70 -10.14
N LEU A 118 6.44 9.70 -10.08
CA LEU A 118 6.67 8.87 -8.90
C LEU A 118 7.86 9.39 -8.07
N SER A 119 7.74 9.33 -6.76
CA SER A 119 8.79 9.71 -5.83
C SER A 119 8.76 8.87 -4.55
N GLY A 120 9.77 9.06 -3.71
CA GLY A 120 9.96 8.25 -2.51
C GLY A 120 10.53 6.87 -2.83
N GLU A 121 10.66 6.07 -1.78
CA GLU A 121 11.12 4.69 -1.89
C GLU A 121 10.05 3.77 -1.31
N PRO A 122 9.83 2.57 -1.87
CA PRO A 122 9.06 1.52 -1.22
C PRO A 122 9.57 1.21 0.20
N LEU A 123 8.86 0.37 0.95
CA LEU A 123 9.31 0.02 2.29
C LEU A 123 10.67 -0.69 2.23
N THR A 124 11.68 -0.09 2.86
CA THR A 124 12.99 -0.72 3.05
C THR A 124 13.30 -0.83 4.54
N ALA A 125 14.15 -1.79 4.91
CA ALA A 125 14.64 -1.90 6.29
C ALA A 125 15.31 -0.59 6.75
N ALA A 126 16.00 0.12 5.84
CA ALA A 126 16.61 1.40 6.12
C ALA A 126 15.59 2.48 6.55
N LYS A 127 14.43 2.57 5.88
CA LYS A 127 13.34 3.50 6.28
C LYS A 127 12.84 3.21 7.69
N VAL A 128 12.69 1.93 8.04
CA VAL A 128 12.29 1.52 9.40
C VAL A 128 13.33 1.93 10.43
N TYR A 129 14.61 1.64 10.20
CA TYR A 129 15.68 2.01 11.12
C TYR A 129 15.83 3.52 11.27
N GLN A 130 15.70 4.27 10.19
CA GLN A 130 15.74 5.74 10.22
C GLN A 130 14.59 6.29 11.07
N HIS A 131 13.37 5.76 10.89
CA HIS A 131 12.22 6.16 11.70
C HIS A 131 12.42 5.87 13.19
N ILE A 132 12.93 4.68 13.54
CA ILE A 132 13.20 4.33 14.94
C ILE A 132 14.25 5.29 15.55
N ARG A 133 15.32 5.61 14.81
CA ARG A 133 16.36 6.55 15.28
C ARG A 133 15.82 7.96 15.49
N SER A 134 14.99 8.48 14.58
CA SER A 134 14.45 9.84 14.71
C SER A 134 13.52 10.00 15.92
N GLN A 135 12.78 8.95 16.28
CA GLN A 135 11.93 8.91 17.48
C GLN A 135 12.74 8.84 18.78
N GLN A 136 13.96 8.27 18.75
CA GLN A 136 14.85 8.23 19.91
C GLN A 136 15.56 9.56 20.16
N SER A 137 15.85 10.34 19.11
CA SER A 137 16.49 11.66 19.24
C SER A 137 15.55 12.78 19.69
N THR A 138 14.24 12.53 19.70
CA THR A 138 13.20 13.48 20.12
C THR A 138 12.66 13.21 21.53
N ARG A 139 13.22 12.22 22.24
CA ARG A 139 13.00 11.96 23.67
C ARG A 139 14.18 12.47 24.49
#